data_AF-A0A3N5M6U8-F1
#
_entry.id   AF-A0A3N5M6U8-F1
#
_cell.length_a   1.000
_cell.length_b   1.000
_cell.length_c   1.000
_cell.angle_alpha   90.00
_cell.angle_beta   90.00
_cell.angle_gamma   90.00
#
_symmetry.space_group_name_H-M   'P 1'
#
loop_
_entity.id
_entity.type
_entity.pdbx_description
1 polymer ?
#
loop_
_entity_poly.entity_id
_entity_poly.type
_entity_poly.pdbx_seq_one_letter_code
_entity_poly.pdbx_strand_id
1 'polypeptide(L)' 'MSNQDFFDMIRTLLPLLIPIILVQLGLVIYAIVDLLRRKETNGPRWAWGVALFLFGFGIPIGMIVAGSYLIWGRNQEA' A
#
# COMPACT_ATOMS: atom_id res chain seq x y z
N MET A 1 -33.12 -3.33 4.18
CA MET A 1 -32.16 -3.45 3.07
C MET A 1 -32.15 -4.91 2.67
N SER A 2 -32.63 -5.21 1.46
CA SER A 2 -32.64 -6.56 0.94
C SER A 2 -31.21 -6.99 0.58
N ASN A 3 -30.94 -8.30 0.51
CA ASN A 3 -29.65 -8.79 0.02
C ASN A 3 -29.34 -8.28 -1.39
N GLN A 4 -30.37 -8.02 -2.22
CA GLN A 4 -30.22 -7.50 -3.57
C GLN A 4 -29.71 -6.06 -3.57
N ASP A 5 -30.27 -5.19 -2.71
CA ASP A 5 -29.85 -3.79 -2.57
C ASP A 5 -28.36 -3.67 -2.22
N PHE A 6 -27.85 -4.58 -1.39
CA PHE A 6 -26.44 -4.63 -1.04
C PHE A 6 -25.53 -4.95 -2.25
N PHE A 7 -25.89 -5.95 -3.05
CA PHE A 7 -25.09 -6.30 -4.22
C PHE A 7 -25.08 -5.19 -5.27
N ASP A 8 -26.19 -4.49 -5.45
CA ASP A 8 -26.29 -3.38 -6.40
C ASP A 8 -25.46 -2.17 -5.95
N MET A 9 -25.39 -1.90 -4.65
CA MET A 9 -24.45 -0.92 -4.08
C MET A 9 -22.99 -1.29 -4.40
N ILE A 10 -22.58 -2.54 -4.16
CA ILE A 10 -21.21 -2.99 -4.45
C ILE A 10 -20.89 -2.90 -5.94
N ARG A 11 -21.80 -3.29 -6.83
CA ARG A 11 -21.64 -3.17 -8.28
C ARG A 11 -21.44 -1.73 -8.73
N THR A 12 -22.10 -0.79 -8.09
CA THR A 12 -21.96 0.65 -8.37
C THR A 12 -20.61 1.19 -7.90
N LEU A 13 -20.10 0.72 -6.76
CA LEU A 13 -18.82 1.16 -6.20
C LEU A 13 -17.60 0.47 -6.83
N LEU A 14 -17.75 -0.75 -7.34
CA LEU A 14 -16.67 -1.56 -7.90
C LEU A 14 -15.79 -0.81 -8.93
N PRO A 15 -16.36 -0.13 -9.96
CA PRO A 15 -15.58 0.61 -10.94
C PRO A 15 -14.71 1.72 -10.34
N LEU A 16 -15.14 2.32 -9.22
CA LEU A 16 -14.38 3.35 -8.51
C LEU A 16 -13.30 2.73 -7.60
N LEU A 17 -13.56 1.57 -7.02
CA LEU A 17 -12.62 0.87 -6.13
C LEU A 17 -11.49 0.18 -6.87
N ILE A 18 -11.74 -0.36 -8.07
CA ILE A 18 -10.72 -1.02 -8.90
C ILE A 18 -9.46 -0.16 -9.09
N PRO A 19 -9.52 1.10 -9.57
CA PRO A 19 -8.32 1.91 -9.76
C PRO A 19 -7.58 2.19 -8.45
N ILE A 20 -8.30 2.40 -7.34
CA ILE A 20 -7.71 2.61 -6.02
C ILE A 20 -6.94 1.36 -5.57
N ILE A 21 -7.54 0.18 -5.72
CA ILE A 21 -6.91 -1.11 -5.38
C ILE A 21 -5.68 -1.36 -6.27
N LEU A 22 -5.75 -1.05 -7.56
CA LEU A 22 -4.62 -1.23 -8.49
C LEU A 22 -3.44 -0.33 -8.11
N VAL A 23 -3.69 0.95 -7.82
CA VAL A 23 -2.65 1.89 -7.38
C VAL A 23 -2.06 1.43 -6.05
N GLN A 24 -2.90 1.06 -5.08
CA GLN A 24 -2.49 0.53 -3.78
C GLN A 24 -1.54 -0.66 -3.94
N LEU A 25 -1.96 -1.70 -4.66
CA LEU A 25 -1.17 -2.92 -4.83
C LEU A 25 0.13 -2.63 -5.59
N GLY A 26 0.07 -1.81 -6.64
CA GLY A 26 1.25 -1.39 -7.38
C GLY A 26 2.27 -0.67 -6.49
N LEU A 27 1.83 0.26 -5.64
CA LEU A 27 2.68 1.00 -4.71
C LEU A 27 3.34 0.09 -3.68
N VAL A 28 2.57 -0.81 -3.06
CA VAL A 28 3.08 -1.72 -2.03
C VAL A 28 4.08 -2.70 -2.62
N ILE A 29 3.76 -3.30 -3.79
CA ILE A 29 4.69 -4.20 -4.49
C ILE A 29 5.97 -3.46 -4.84
N TYR A 30 5.87 -2.26 -5.41
CA TYR A 30 7.03 -1.46 -5.76
C TYR A 30 7.88 -1.11 -4.55
N ALA A 31 7.27 -0.70 -3.43
CA ALA A 31 7.94 -0.39 -2.17
C ALA A 31 8.68 -1.61 -1.60
N ILE A 32 8.07 -2.80 -1.62
CA ILE A 32 8.72 -4.03 -1.15
C ILE A 32 9.93 -4.37 -2.03
N VAL A 33 9.78 -4.30 -3.36
CA VAL A 33 10.88 -4.58 -4.30
C VAL A 33 12.02 -3.58 -4.12
N ASP A 34 11.72 -2.29 -3.96
CA ASP A 34 12.72 -1.25 -3.69
C ASP A 34 13.45 -1.50 -2.35
N LEU A 35 12.72 -1.87 -1.29
CA LEU A 35 13.29 -2.20 0.03
C LEU A 35 14.22 -3.41 0.02
N LEU A 36 13.89 -4.43 -0.78
CA LEU A 36 14.74 -5.62 -0.94
C LEU A 36 16.08 -5.28 -1.61
N ARG A 37 16.10 -4.29 -2.51
CA ARG A 37 17.30 -3.86 -3.24
C ARG A 37 18.23 -2.94 -2.43
N ARG A 38 17.72 -2.25 -1.42
CA ARG A 38 18.51 -1.29 -0.61
C ARG A 38 19.23 -1.98 0.55
N LYS A 39 20.45 -1.53 0.81
CA LYS A 39 21.21 -1.96 2.00
C LYS A 39 20.79 -1.20 3.25
N GLU A 40 20.51 0.10 3.08
CA GLU A 40 20.16 1.03 4.16
C GLU A 40 18.96 1.90 3.74
N THR A 41 18.19 2.33 4.73
CA THR A 41 16.94 3.11 4.61
C THR A 41 16.83 4.05 5.80
N ASN A 42 16.16 5.19 5.69
CA ASN A 42 15.92 6.05 6.85
C ASN A 42 15.15 5.29 7.93
N GLY A 43 15.76 5.17 9.11
CA GLY A 43 15.27 4.30 10.17
C GLY A 43 15.55 2.81 9.94
N PRO A 44 15.12 1.92 10.86
CA PRO A 44 15.47 0.52 10.77
C PRO A 44 14.84 -0.15 9.53
N ARG A 45 15.67 -0.71 8.64
CA ARG A 45 15.21 -1.41 7.41
C ARG A 45 14.14 -2.47 7.69
N TRP A 46 14.30 -3.21 8.77
CA TRP A 46 13.37 -4.27 9.17
C TRP A 46 11.99 -3.70 9.55
N ALA A 47 11.93 -2.50 10.11
CA ALA A 47 10.67 -1.87 10.52
C ALA A 47 9.81 -1.55 9.29
N TRP A 48 10.42 -1.08 8.20
CA TRP A 48 9.73 -0.88 6.93
C TRP A 48 9.19 -2.19 6.35
N GLY A 49 9.97 -3.27 6.42
CA GLY A 49 9.53 -4.60 5.97
C GLY A 49 8.31 -5.10 6.74
N VAL A 50 8.33 -4.97 8.07
CA VAL A 50 7.21 -5.35 8.94
C VAL A 50 5.97 -4.48 8.66
N ALA A 51 6.15 -3.17 8.53
CA ALA A 51 5.05 -2.25 8.26
C ALA A 51 4.38 -2.54 6.91
N LEU A 52 5.17 -2.74 5.85
CA LEU A 52 4.65 -3.09 4.52
C LEU A 52 3.94 -4.45 4.54
N PHE A 53 4.45 -5.42 5.30
CA PHE A 53 3.85 -6.74 5.40
C PHE A 53 2.51 -6.74 6.17
N LEU A 54 2.45 -6.07 7.32
CA LEU A 54 1.25 -6.05 8.16
C LEU A 54 0.15 -5.14 7.62
N PHE A 55 0.53 -3.99 7.04
CA PHE A 55 -0.42 -2.94 6.67
C PHE A 55 -0.62 -2.79 5.16
N GLY A 56 0.19 -3.44 4.31
CA GLY A 56 0.17 -3.26 2.86
C GLY A 56 -1.17 -3.55 2.17
N PHE A 57 -1.96 -4.50 2.69
CA PHE A 57 -3.26 -4.84 2.12
C PHE A 57 -4.41 -3.93 2.59
N GLY A 58 -4.19 -3.13 3.63
CA GLY A 58 -5.22 -2.22 4.15
C GLY A 58 -5.44 -1.02 3.22
N ILE A 59 -6.69 -0.77 2.84
CA ILE A 59 -7.08 0.48 2.16
C ILE A 59 -7.57 1.46 3.24
N PRO A 60 -7.02 2.68 3.40
CA PRO A 60 -5.90 3.29 2.66
C PRO A 60 -4.53 3.10 3.31
N ILE A 61 -4.44 2.37 4.43
CA ILE A 61 -3.26 2.32 5.29
C ILE A 61 -2.00 1.90 4.52
N GLY A 62 -2.08 0.86 3.68
CA GLY A 62 -0.93 0.41 2.91
C GLY A 62 -0.46 1.45 1.87
N MET A 63 -1.34 2.31 1.34
CA MET A 63 -0.95 3.45 0.51
C MET A 63 -0.08 4.43 1.31
N ILE A 64 -0.48 4.71 2.56
CA ILE A 64 0.23 5.63 3.44
C ILE A 64 1.59 5.04 3.84
N VAL A 65 1.65 3.75 4.18
CA VAL A 65 2.91 3.08 4.53
C VAL A 65 3.84 3.00 3.32
N ALA A 66 3.36 2.55 2.16
CA ALA A 66 4.17 2.48 0.95
C ALA A 66 4.61 3.89 0.48
N GLY A 67 3.72 4.87 0.53
CA GLY A 67 4.02 6.26 0.19
C GLY A 67 5.07 6.88 1.12
N SER A 68 4.92 6.73 2.44
CA SER A 68 5.90 7.25 3.41
C SER A 68 7.27 6.59 3.26
N TYR A 69 7.32 5.29 2.98
CA TYR A 69 8.56 4.61 2.62
C TYR A 69 9.20 5.18 1.34
N LEU A 70 8.43 5.33 0.27
CA LEU A 70 8.95 5.81 -1.02
C LEU A 70 9.35 7.29 -1.02
N ILE A 71 8.69 8.12 -0.21
CA ILE A 71 9.02 9.55 -0.10
C ILE A 71 10.22 9.74 0.83
N TRP A 72 10.22 9.09 1.99
CA TRP A 72 11.21 9.34 3.05
C TRP A 72 12.06 8.12 3.37
N GLY A 73 11.45 6.96 3.61
CA GLY A 73 12.16 5.75 4.03
C GLY A 73 13.31 5.33 3.10
N ARG A 74 13.18 5.53 1.79
CA ARG A 74 14.18 5.10 0.81
C ARG A 74 15.39 6.04 0.66
N ASN A 75 15.32 7.29 1.14
CA ASN A 75 16.31 8.35 0.89
C ASN A 75 17.26 8.54 2.08
N GLN A 76 18.28 7.69 2.20
CA GLN A 76 19.41 7.97 3.09
C GLN A 76 20.19 9.17 2.52
N GLU A 77 20.21 10.29 3.24
CA GLU A 77 21.06 11.44 2.86
C GLU A 77 22.53 10.98 2.90
N ALA A 78 23.25 11.18 1.80
CA ALA A 78 24.69 10.90 1.69
C ALA A 78 25.50 12.02 2.35
#